data_AF-A0A2H3D4I7-F1
#
_entry.id   AF-A0A2H3D4I7-F1
#
_cell.length_a   1.000
_cell.length_b   1.000
_cell.length_c   1.000
_cell.angle_alpha   90.00
_cell.angle_beta   90.00
_cell.angle_gamma   90.00
#
_symmetry.space_group_name_H-M   'P 1'
#
loop_
_entity.id
_entity.type
_entity.pdbx_description
1 polymer ?
#
loop_
_entity_poly.entity_id
_entity_poly.type
_entity_poly.pdbx_seq_one_letter_code
_entity_poly.pdbx_strand_id
1 'polypeptide(L)'
;MYDLKHHQLQAIPIYSHSFEMIFNAETWSLLSEDSQAVLLTLLPPTAFSGYQQSIDASHPRKDASSPLLLLSGTLDPSVFTDAHFLFAMHTFQDHIFSGWASDIHTAKVEKSKQGICNGTLSALYKDKGWDNQNRNDAQWLTLPKSSAHAGLATEVKLMDLVHNVIIQVKDLILYKQNFMNGNIVIKKDAHHLPAVLLGHVPGNPDDSIWSITITSLSMLETALLDIDGWIEQGKRPNGNAWKSFTLWQWKDSNEELISLNERGGRESHGTLFYIRGCFYYDQ
;
A
#
# COMPACT_ATOMS: atom_id res chain seq x y z
N MET A 1 -36.14 26.02 -38.06
CA MET A 1 -35.91 26.25 -36.62
C MET A 1 -35.68 24.87 -36.02
N TYR A 2 -34.43 24.39 -36.02
CA TYR A 2 -34.07 23.06 -35.54
C TYR A 2 -33.62 23.19 -34.09
N ASP A 3 -34.35 22.51 -33.22
CA ASP A 3 -34.14 22.45 -31.78
C ASP A 3 -32.90 21.59 -31.48
N LEU A 4 -31.80 22.26 -31.13
CA LEU A 4 -30.53 21.66 -30.75
C LEU A 4 -30.68 21.11 -29.32
N LYS A 5 -31.31 19.95 -29.18
CA LYS A 5 -31.39 19.25 -27.89
C LYS A 5 -29.97 18.98 -27.40
N HIS A 6 -29.65 19.54 -26.24
CA HIS A 6 -28.47 19.23 -25.44
C HIS A 6 -28.27 17.71 -25.34
N HIS A 7 -27.37 17.17 -26.17
CA HIS A 7 -26.69 15.94 -25.83
C HIS A 7 -25.80 16.25 -24.63
N GLN A 8 -26.34 16.02 -23.44
CA GLN A 8 -25.49 15.76 -22.29
C GLN A 8 -24.64 14.54 -22.66
N LEU A 9 -23.39 14.80 -23.02
CA LEU A 9 -22.34 13.80 -23.01
C LEU A 9 -22.32 13.28 -21.57
N GLN A 10 -22.94 12.12 -21.35
CA GLN A 10 -22.71 11.35 -20.14
C GLN A 10 -21.20 11.15 -20.08
N ALA A 11 -20.54 11.82 -19.14
CA ALA A 11 -19.12 11.64 -18.90
C ALA A 11 -18.92 10.16 -18.57
N ILE A 12 -18.44 9.40 -19.55
CA ILE A 12 -18.16 7.98 -19.35
C ILE A 12 -17.09 7.93 -18.28
N PRO A 13 -17.36 7.26 -17.16
CA PRO A 13 -16.43 7.27 -16.07
C PRO A 13 -15.17 6.49 -16.41
N ILE A 14 -14.07 7.22 -16.59
CA ILE A 14 -12.72 6.67 -16.85
C ILE A 14 -12.28 5.71 -15.73
N TYR A 15 -12.92 5.76 -14.56
CA TYR A 15 -12.58 4.99 -13.37
C TYR A 15 -12.87 3.48 -13.44
N SER A 16 -13.61 2.97 -14.42
CA SER A 16 -13.88 1.52 -14.53
C SER A 16 -12.82 0.73 -15.30
N HIS A 17 -11.94 1.40 -16.05
CA HIS A 17 -10.94 0.72 -16.88
C HIS A 17 -9.57 0.76 -16.18
N SER A 18 -8.81 -0.33 -16.30
CA SER A 18 -7.42 -0.36 -15.82
C SER A 18 -6.60 0.67 -16.60
N PHE A 19 -5.93 1.58 -15.91
CA PHE A 19 -5.07 2.59 -16.54
C PHE A 19 -3.95 1.97 -17.38
N GLU A 20 -3.58 0.71 -17.11
CA GLU A 20 -2.61 -0.07 -17.90
C GLU A 20 -3.02 -0.22 -19.37
N MET A 21 -4.34 -0.26 -19.64
CA MET A 21 -4.84 -0.34 -21.01
C MET A 21 -4.69 0.97 -21.79
N ILE A 22 -4.54 2.09 -21.07
CA ILE A 22 -4.42 3.44 -21.66
C ILE A 22 -2.96 3.88 -21.69
N PHE A 23 -2.21 3.64 -20.63
CA PHE A 23 -0.81 4.05 -20.49
C PHE A 23 0.13 2.90 -20.84
N ASN A 24 0.22 2.58 -22.13
CA ASN A 24 1.11 1.54 -22.65
C ASN A 24 1.85 1.98 -23.92
N ALA A 25 2.83 1.17 -24.32
CA ALA A 25 3.69 1.44 -25.47
C ALA A 25 2.91 1.55 -26.79
N GLU A 26 1.82 0.80 -26.94
CA GLU A 26 0.96 0.87 -28.14
C GLU A 26 0.28 2.24 -28.22
N THR A 27 -0.36 2.68 -27.14
CA THR A 27 -1.03 4.00 -27.08
C THR A 27 -0.03 5.13 -27.23
N TRP A 28 1.18 4.99 -26.68
CA TRP A 28 2.26 5.95 -26.88
C TRP A 28 2.63 6.10 -28.36
N SER A 29 2.72 4.99 -29.11
CA SER A 29 3.06 5.01 -30.54
C SER A 29 2.00 5.68 -31.41
N LEU A 30 0.77 5.79 -30.92
CA LEU A 30 -0.33 6.47 -31.60
C LEU A 30 -0.33 8.01 -31.41
N LEU A 31 0.48 8.53 -30.48
CA LEU A 31 0.60 9.97 -30.24
C LEU A 31 1.39 10.66 -31.36
N SER A 32 1.10 11.94 -31.59
CA SER A 32 1.92 12.77 -32.50
C SER A 32 3.32 12.98 -31.94
N GLU A 33 4.30 13.20 -32.84
CA GLU A 33 5.69 13.48 -32.44
C GLU A 33 5.80 14.68 -31.50
N ASP A 34 5.01 15.74 -31.73
CA ASP A 34 4.96 16.91 -30.83
C ASP A 34 4.47 16.54 -29.42
N SER A 35 3.44 15.69 -29.33
CA SER A 35 2.89 15.25 -28.04
C SER A 35 3.89 14.36 -27.30
N GLN A 36 4.55 13.46 -28.02
CA GLN A 36 5.62 12.64 -27.47
C GLN A 36 6.76 13.53 -26.96
N ALA A 37 7.22 14.50 -27.75
CA ALA A 37 8.28 15.42 -27.36
C ALA A 37 7.97 16.16 -26.06
N VAL A 38 6.75 16.67 -25.88
CA VAL A 38 6.31 17.31 -24.64
C VAL A 38 6.30 16.32 -23.48
N LEU A 39 5.71 15.13 -23.66
CA LEU A 39 5.62 14.12 -22.60
C LEU A 39 7.00 13.59 -22.18
N LEU A 40 7.94 13.46 -23.11
CA LEU A 40 9.33 13.07 -22.80
C LEU A 40 10.00 14.06 -21.84
N THR A 41 9.64 15.35 -21.87
CA THR A 41 10.19 16.33 -20.90
C THR A 41 9.70 16.12 -19.47
N LEU A 42 8.62 15.36 -19.28
CA LEU A 42 8.01 15.08 -17.98
C LEU A 42 8.49 13.76 -17.37
N LEU A 43 9.11 12.89 -18.17
CA LEU A 43 9.57 11.58 -17.70
C LEU A 43 10.91 11.68 -16.96
N PRO A 44 11.14 10.82 -15.95
CA PRO A 44 12.42 10.78 -15.26
C PRO A 44 13.53 10.32 -16.21
N PRO A 45 14.79 10.74 -15.99
CA PRO A 45 15.92 10.29 -16.80
C PRO A 45 16.07 8.78 -16.90
N THR A 46 15.64 8.03 -15.88
CA THR A 46 15.66 6.55 -15.85
C THR A 46 14.77 5.88 -16.89
N ALA A 47 13.83 6.61 -17.50
CA ALA A 47 12.95 6.09 -18.55
C ALA A 47 13.66 5.92 -19.91
N PHE A 48 14.86 6.48 -20.06
CA PHE A 48 15.58 6.49 -21.32
C PHE A 48 16.66 5.41 -21.36
N SER A 49 16.74 4.69 -22.47
CA SER A 49 17.70 3.59 -22.69
C SER A 49 19.18 3.99 -22.52
N GLY A 50 19.51 5.27 -22.69
CA GLY A 50 20.85 5.82 -22.50
C GLY A 50 21.19 6.26 -21.07
N TYR A 51 20.29 6.05 -20.11
CA TYR A 51 20.52 6.50 -18.73
C TYR A 51 21.64 5.70 -18.07
N GLN A 52 22.66 6.41 -17.61
CA GLN A 52 23.71 5.87 -16.78
C GLN A 52 23.64 6.51 -15.40
N GLN A 53 23.50 5.69 -14.37
CA GLN A 53 23.47 6.18 -12.99
C GLN A 53 24.79 6.88 -12.66
N SER A 54 24.72 8.19 -12.48
CA SER A 54 25.87 9.00 -12.05
C SER A 54 25.78 9.19 -10.54
N ILE A 55 26.86 8.84 -9.85
CA ILE A 55 27.00 9.10 -8.43
C ILE A 55 27.43 10.57 -8.27
N ASP A 56 26.86 11.30 -7.32
CA ASP A 56 27.21 12.71 -7.08
C ASP A 56 28.73 12.91 -6.82
N ALA A 57 29.29 14.05 -7.24
CA ALA A 57 30.71 14.36 -7.09
C ALA A 57 31.18 14.38 -5.62
N SER A 58 30.29 14.68 -4.67
CA SER A 58 30.60 14.66 -3.25
C SER A 58 30.51 13.26 -2.63
N HIS A 59 30.15 12.22 -3.40
CA HIS A 59 30.02 10.88 -2.87
C HIS A 59 31.40 10.24 -2.69
N PRO A 60 31.72 9.67 -1.51
CA PRO A 60 33.07 9.19 -1.16
C PRO A 60 33.56 7.97 -1.96
N ARG A 61 32.78 7.48 -2.91
CA ARG A 61 33.05 6.26 -3.70
C ARG A 61 33.40 6.55 -5.16
N LYS A 62 33.70 7.81 -5.49
CA LYS A 62 33.78 8.25 -6.87
C LYS A 62 35.22 8.31 -7.37
N ASP A 63 35.55 7.40 -8.28
CA ASP A 63 36.70 7.56 -9.17
C ASP A 63 36.38 8.61 -10.25
N ALA A 64 37.37 9.41 -10.61
CA ALA A 64 37.27 10.78 -11.13
C ALA A 64 36.68 11.00 -12.56
N SER A 65 35.79 10.15 -13.06
CA SER A 65 35.15 10.34 -14.37
C SER A 65 33.63 10.35 -14.27
N SER A 66 33.04 11.53 -14.12
CA SER A 66 31.59 11.68 -14.24
C SER A 66 31.21 12.12 -15.66
N PRO A 67 30.43 11.32 -16.40
CA PRO A 67 29.82 11.79 -17.63
C PRO A 67 28.74 12.82 -17.31
N LEU A 68 28.66 13.87 -18.14
CA LEU A 68 27.54 14.80 -18.18
C LEU A 68 26.30 14.06 -18.67
N LEU A 69 25.16 14.27 -18.01
CA LEU A 69 23.87 13.70 -18.42
C LEU A 69 23.42 14.37 -19.72
N LEU A 70 23.72 13.75 -20.85
CA LEU A 70 23.05 14.05 -22.12
C LEU A 70 21.70 13.33 -22.12
N LEU A 71 20.62 14.09 -22.05
CA LEU A 71 19.23 13.62 -22.21
C LEU A 71 18.88 13.18 -23.65
N SER A 72 19.89 12.90 -24.49
CA SER A 72 19.69 12.39 -25.84
C SER A 72 19.59 10.87 -25.80
N GLY A 73 18.41 10.36 -25.45
CA GLY A 73 18.09 8.94 -25.50
C GLY A 73 16.70 8.69 -26.08
N THR A 74 16.54 7.55 -26.76
CA THR A 74 15.22 7.04 -27.12
C THR A 74 14.56 6.48 -25.87
N LEU A 75 13.26 6.76 -25.70
CA LEU A 75 12.45 6.19 -24.61
C LEU A 75 12.54 4.67 -24.64
N ASP A 76 12.80 4.05 -23.50
CA ASP A 76 12.75 2.59 -23.38
C ASP A 76 11.28 2.14 -23.24
N PRO A 77 10.72 1.35 -24.18
CA PRO A 77 9.35 0.87 -24.07
C PRO A 77 9.08 0.04 -22.81
N SER A 78 10.11 -0.53 -22.17
CA SER A 78 9.95 -1.25 -20.91
C SER A 78 9.54 -0.35 -19.74
N VAL A 79 9.61 0.99 -19.88
CA VAL A 79 9.13 1.91 -18.84
C VAL A 79 7.66 1.71 -18.53
N PHE A 80 6.85 1.32 -19.53
CA PHE A 80 5.41 1.10 -19.34
C PHE A 80 5.10 -0.18 -18.55
N THR A 81 6.07 -1.08 -18.42
CA THR A 81 5.97 -2.31 -17.61
C THR A 81 6.85 -2.26 -16.37
N ASP A 82 7.55 -1.14 -16.13
CA ASP A 82 8.36 -0.94 -14.94
C ASP A 82 7.49 -0.88 -13.67
N ALA A 83 7.95 -1.53 -12.61
CA ALA A 83 7.20 -1.63 -11.37
C ALA A 83 6.95 -0.25 -10.72
N HIS A 84 7.90 0.69 -10.83
CA HIS A 84 7.72 2.03 -10.29
C HIS A 84 6.74 2.85 -11.11
N PHE A 85 6.79 2.74 -12.45
CA PHE A 85 5.82 3.38 -13.32
C PHE A 85 4.39 2.88 -13.06
N LEU A 86 4.20 1.57 -13.01
CA LEU A 86 2.89 0.97 -12.71
C LEU A 86 2.37 1.40 -11.32
N PHE A 87 3.23 1.42 -10.31
CA PHE A 87 2.86 1.87 -8.98
C PHE A 87 2.45 3.36 -8.96
N ALA A 88 3.20 4.22 -9.66
CA ALA A 88 2.87 5.64 -9.79
C ALA A 88 1.53 5.84 -10.52
N MET A 89 1.27 5.04 -11.56
CA MET A 89 0.02 5.06 -12.30
C MET A 89 -1.17 4.62 -11.46
N HIS A 90 -1.07 3.52 -10.69
CA HIS A 90 -2.13 3.11 -9.75
C HIS A 90 -2.36 4.17 -8.67
N THR A 91 -1.28 4.72 -8.11
CA THR A 91 -1.37 5.81 -7.14
C THR A 91 -2.11 7.01 -7.73
N PHE A 92 -1.83 7.35 -9.00
CA PHE A 92 -2.53 8.42 -9.71
C PHE A 92 -4.02 8.11 -9.94
N GLN A 93 -4.35 6.87 -10.30
CA GLN A 93 -5.74 6.41 -10.40
C GLN A 93 -6.48 6.52 -9.06
N ASP A 94 -5.86 6.10 -7.97
CA ASP A 94 -6.39 6.22 -6.61
C ASP A 94 -6.61 7.70 -6.22
N HIS A 95 -5.70 8.57 -6.62
CA HIS A 95 -5.84 10.02 -6.40
C HIS A 95 -7.02 10.62 -7.18
N ILE A 96 -7.23 10.20 -8.44
CA ILE A 96 -8.40 10.62 -9.20
C ILE A 96 -9.67 10.14 -8.48
N PHE A 97 -9.72 8.87 -8.08
CA PHE A 97 -10.88 8.28 -7.40
C PHE A 97 -11.19 8.95 -6.06
N SER A 98 -10.15 9.29 -5.30
CA SER A 98 -10.27 9.97 -4.00
C SER A 98 -10.61 11.45 -4.12
N GLY A 99 -10.80 11.98 -5.34
CA GLY A 99 -11.07 13.40 -5.58
C GLY A 99 -9.89 14.31 -5.25
N TRP A 100 -8.65 13.78 -5.29
CA TRP A 100 -7.44 14.54 -4.95
C TRP A 100 -7.15 15.65 -5.94
N ALA A 101 -7.58 15.48 -7.20
CA ALA A 101 -7.51 16.49 -8.24
C ALA A 101 -8.70 17.49 -8.22
N SER A 102 -9.59 17.44 -7.22
CA SER A 102 -10.72 18.37 -7.13
C SER A 102 -10.28 19.78 -6.74
N ASP A 103 -11.06 20.79 -7.16
CA ASP A 103 -10.83 22.19 -6.76
C ASP A 103 -10.85 22.37 -5.24
N ILE A 104 -11.68 21.58 -4.54
CA ILE A 104 -11.78 21.57 -3.09
C ILE A 104 -10.44 21.15 -2.46
N HIS A 105 -9.85 20.07 -2.97
CA HIS A 105 -8.56 19.60 -2.47
C HIS A 105 -7.44 20.58 -2.80
N THR A 106 -7.42 21.10 -4.03
CA THR A 106 -6.44 22.10 -4.50
C THR A 106 -6.46 23.36 -3.62
N ALA A 107 -7.64 23.90 -3.32
CA ALA A 107 -7.80 25.06 -2.44
C ALA A 107 -7.29 24.79 -1.02
N LYS A 108 -7.50 23.57 -0.49
CA LYS A 108 -7.00 23.16 0.83
C LYS A 108 -5.47 23.07 0.84
N VAL A 109 -4.87 22.51 -0.20
CA VAL A 109 -3.39 22.43 -0.34
C VAL A 109 -2.80 23.82 -0.44
N GLU A 110 -3.38 24.71 -1.25
CA GLU A 110 -2.89 26.08 -1.42
C GLU A 110 -2.97 26.88 -0.12
N LYS A 111 -4.10 26.78 0.59
CA LYS A 111 -4.23 27.37 1.94
C LYS A 111 -3.17 26.84 2.91
N SER A 112 -2.86 25.55 2.86
CA SER A 112 -1.81 24.95 3.70
C SER A 112 -0.42 25.47 3.32
N LYS A 113 -0.10 25.56 2.02
CA LYS A 113 1.17 26.11 1.52
C LYS A 113 1.35 27.55 1.96
N GLN A 114 0.32 28.39 1.81
CA GLN A 114 0.33 29.78 2.25
C GLN A 114 0.55 29.90 3.77
N GLY A 115 -0.12 29.06 4.57
CA GLY A 115 0.10 29.05 6.00
C GLY A 115 1.54 28.67 6.39
N ILE A 116 2.18 27.76 5.64
CA ILE A 116 3.59 27.40 5.83
C ILE A 116 4.51 28.56 5.46
N CYS A 117 4.31 29.17 4.29
CA CYS A 117 5.10 30.32 3.86
C CYS A 117 4.99 31.51 4.83
N ASN A 118 3.79 31.74 5.39
CA ASN A 118 3.53 32.82 6.33
C ASN A 118 3.91 32.48 7.78
N GLY A 119 4.41 31.26 8.04
CA GLY A 119 4.77 30.78 9.38
C GLY A 119 3.58 30.57 10.34
N THR A 120 2.35 30.74 9.85
CA THR A 120 1.12 30.54 10.66
C THR A 120 0.79 29.05 10.83
N LEU A 121 1.18 28.22 9.85
CA LEU A 121 1.08 26.78 9.91
C LEU A 121 2.49 26.19 9.85
N SER A 122 2.86 25.37 10.82
CA SER A 122 3.95 24.43 10.61
C SER A 122 3.35 23.17 10.04
N ALA A 123 3.96 22.60 8.98
CA ALA A 123 3.73 21.20 8.70
C ALA A 123 4.07 20.44 9.99
N LEU A 124 3.08 19.76 10.56
CA LEU A 124 3.36 18.87 11.69
C LEU A 124 4.33 17.83 11.16
N TYR A 125 5.48 17.70 11.81
CA TYR A 125 6.38 16.58 11.55
C TYR A 125 5.54 15.30 11.53
N LYS A 126 5.82 14.40 10.60
CA LYS A 126 5.05 13.15 10.39
C LYS A 126 4.73 12.46 11.73
N ASP A 127 5.69 12.47 12.64
CA ASP A 127 5.58 11.88 13.98
C ASP A 127 4.63 12.67 14.90
N LYS A 128 4.67 14.01 14.88
CA LYS A 128 3.76 14.87 15.67
C LYS A 128 2.32 14.81 15.17
N GLY A 129 2.13 14.70 13.84
CA GLY A 129 0.81 14.50 13.24
C GLY A 129 0.23 13.15 13.63
N TRP A 130 1.04 12.09 13.55
CA TRP A 130 0.69 10.76 14.04
C TRP A 130 0.34 10.79 15.53
N ASP A 131 1.20 11.37 16.36
CA ASP A 131 1.00 11.44 17.80
C ASP A 131 -0.27 12.19 18.16
N ASN A 132 -0.62 13.28 17.45
CA ASN A 132 -1.83 14.04 17.72
C ASN A 132 -3.10 13.34 17.24
N GLN A 133 -3.06 12.68 16.09
CA GLN A 133 -4.19 11.91 15.56
C GLN A 133 -4.48 10.70 16.45
N ASN A 134 -3.44 10.04 16.94
CA ASN A 134 -3.54 8.86 17.80
C ASN A 134 -3.49 9.21 19.30
N ARG A 135 -3.40 10.49 19.68
CA ARG A 135 -3.38 10.93 21.10
C ARG A 135 -4.73 10.83 21.78
N ASN A 136 -5.81 11.01 21.04
CA ASN A 136 -7.15 10.84 21.61
C ASN A 136 -7.48 9.35 21.81
N ASP A 137 -6.83 8.48 21.03
CA ASP A 137 -6.79 7.04 21.24
C ASP A 137 -5.62 6.62 22.14
N ALA A 138 -5.03 7.54 22.93
CA ALA A 138 -3.88 7.26 23.80
C ALA A 138 -4.23 7.19 25.29
N GLN A 139 -5.48 6.88 25.66
CA GLN A 139 -5.74 6.33 27.00
C GLN A 139 -4.99 5.00 27.23
N TRP A 140 -4.54 4.38 26.14
CA TRP A 140 -3.77 3.14 26.08
C TRP A 140 -2.26 3.31 26.35
N LEU A 141 -1.73 4.54 26.44
CA LEU A 141 -0.29 4.80 26.59
C LEU A 141 0.18 5.15 28.01
N THR A 142 -0.56 4.77 29.05
CA THR A 142 0.02 4.62 30.40
C THR A 142 0.81 3.31 30.53
N LEU A 143 1.63 3.00 29.52
CA LEU A 143 2.63 1.93 29.60
C LEU A 143 3.98 2.51 30.07
N PRO A 144 4.76 1.75 30.85
CA PRO A 144 6.02 2.23 31.42
C PRO A 144 7.02 2.63 30.33
N LYS A 145 7.86 3.63 30.64
CA LYS A 145 8.95 4.08 29.77
C LYS A 145 9.82 2.90 29.33
N SER A 146 9.84 2.71 28.01
CA SER A 146 10.58 1.71 27.24
C SER A 146 12.04 1.52 27.68
N SER A 147 12.37 0.32 28.13
CA SER A 147 13.73 -0.22 28.09
C SER A 147 13.88 -1.00 26.79
N ALA A 148 14.78 -0.53 25.94
CA ALA A 148 15.08 -1.09 24.64
C ALA A 148 15.56 -2.55 24.74
N HIS A 149 14.66 -3.51 24.57
CA HIS A 149 14.86 -4.91 24.13
C HIS A 149 13.52 -5.33 23.49
N ALA A 150 13.53 -6.23 22.51
CA ALA A 150 12.40 -6.53 21.62
C ALA A 150 11.17 -7.22 22.28
N GLY A 151 10.56 -6.63 23.32
CA GLY A 151 9.73 -7.36 24.29
C GLY A 151 8.25 -6.98 24.45
N LEU A 152 7.73 -5.88 23.87
CA LEU A 152 6.33 -5.50 24.12
C LEU A 152 5.32 -6.13 23.15
N ALA A 153 5.75 -6.44 21.93
CA ALA A 153 4.83 -7.03 20.95
C ALA A 153 4.58 -8.53 21.22
N THR A 154 5.43 -9.20 22.01
CA THR A 154 5.14 -10.52 22.60
C THR A 154 3.97 -10.49 23.57
N GLU A 155 3.67 -9.33 24.14
CA GLU A 155 2.62 -9.16 25.15
C GLU A 155 1.26 -8.84 24.54
N VAL A 156 1.20 -8.45 23.26
CA VAL A 156 -0.07 -8.22 22.56
C VAL A 156 -0.78 -9.55 22.37
N LYS A 157 -1.76 -9.83 23.23
CA LYS A 157 -2.60 -11.02 23.09
C LYS A 157 -3.65 -10.73 22.04
N LEU A 158 -3.99 -11.75 21.26
CA LEU A 158 -5.12 -11.65 20.32
C LEU A 158 -6.41 -11.25 21.05
N MET A 159 -6.57 -11.74 22.28
CA MET A 159 -7.66 -11.33 23.16
C MET A 159 -7.68 -9.83 23.42
N ASP A 160 -6.54 -9.17 23.56
CA ASP A 160 -6.53 -7.72 23.78
C ASP A 160 -7.08 -7.00 22.54
N LEU A 161 -6.70 -7.43 21.34
CA LEU A 161 -7.25 -6.88 20.09
C LEU A 161 -8.77 -7.06 19.98
N VAL A 162 -9.30 -8.18 20.48
CA VAL A 162 -10.75 -8.45 20.51
C VAL A 162 -11.46 -7.61 21.58
N HIS A 163 -10.93 -7.57 22.81
CA HIS A 163 -11.52 -6.78 23.90
C HIS A 163 -11.55 -5.29 23.58
N ASN A 164 -10.55 -4.82 22.83
CA ASN A 164 -10.41 -3.43 22.43
C ASN A 164 -11.20 -3.12 21.14
N VAL A 165 -11.98 -4.07 20.63
CA VAL A 165 -12.84 -3.92 19.44
C VAL A 165 -12.03 -3.62 18.16
N ILE A 166 -10.72 -3.90 18.18
CA ILE A 166 -9.82 -3.73 17.03
C ILE A 166 -10.10 -4.83 16.02
N ILE A 167 -10.24 -6.07 16.47
CA ILE A 167 -10.61 -7.22 15.62
C ILE A 167 -11.99 -7.71 16.06
N GLN A 168 -12.88 -7.86 15.08
CA GLN A 168 -14.24 -8.32 15.27
C GLN A 168 -14.53 -9.58 14.44
N VAL A 169 -15.63 -10.24 14.76
CA VAL A 169 -16.13 -11.35 13.94
C VAL A 169 -16.48 -10.80 12.55
N LYS A 170 -16.07 -11.54 11.50
CA LYS A 170 -16.20 -11.20 10.06
C LYS A 170 -15.09 -10.34 9.48
N ASP A 171 -14.18 -9.86 10.31
CA ASP A 171 -12.97 -9.20 9.85
C ASP A 171 -12.09 -10.15 9.06
N LEU A 172 -11.42 -9.60 8.08
CA LEU A 172 -10.48 -10.31 7.25
C LEU A 172 -9.07 -9.88 7.63
N ILE A 173 -8.23 -10.87 7.94
CA ILE A 173 -6.83 -10.64 8.30
C ILE A 173 -5.96 -11.18 7.17
N LEU A 174 -5.25 -10.29 6.49
CA LEU A 174 -4.22 -10.67 5.53
C LEU A 174 -2.89 -10.86 6.25
N TYR A 175 -2.15 -11.88 5.86
CA TYR A 175 -0.86 -12.19 6.43
C TYR A 175 0.25 -12.10 5.38
N LYS A 176 1.34 -11.43 5.73
CA LYS A 176 2.57 -11.43 4.93
C LYS A 176 3.77 -11.58 5.85
N GLN A 177 4.68 -12.48 5.48
CA GLN A 177 5.94 -12.68 6.16
C GLN A 177 7.07 -12.84 5.15
N ASN A 178 8.17 -12.15 5.40
CA ASN A 178 9.39 -12.26 4.60
C ASN A 178 10.47 -13.03 5.37
N PHE A 179 10.97 -14.11 4.77
CA PHE A 179 12.06 -14.92 5.27
C PHE A 179 13.36 -14.56 4.57
N MET A 180 14.25 -13.88 5.30
CA MET A 180 15.56 -13.46 4.78
C MET A 180 16.46 -14.65 4.38
N ASN A 181 16.33 -15.79 5.07
CA ASN A 181 17.18 -16.96 4.85
C ASN A 181 16.85 -17.76 3.57
N GLY A 182 15.99 -17.26 2.69
CA GLY A 182 15.68 -17.94 1.44
C GLY A 182 14.97 -17.08 0.38
N ASN A 183 14.88 -15.76 0.58
CA ASN A 183 14.05 -14.87 -0.24
C ASN A 183 12.60 -15.38 -0.41
N ILE A 184 12.08 -16.10 0.59
CA ILE A 184 10.73 -16.65 0.57
C ILE A 184 9.79 -15.61 1.17
N VAL A 185 8.75 -15.24 0.42
CA VAL A 185 7.68 -14.40 0.91
C VAL A 185 6.41 -15.23 1.02
N ILE A 186 5.98 -15.51 2.24
CA ILE A 186 4.69 -16.16 2.47
C ILE A 186 3.64 -15.05 2.52
N LYS A 187 2.65 -15.13 1.64
CA LYS A 187 1.50 -14.23 1.61
C LYS A 187 0.23 -15.06 1.65
N LYS A 188 -0.58 -14.88 2.69
CA LYS A 188 -1.96 -15.34 2.72
C LYS A 188 -2.83 -14.11 2.48
N ASP A 189 -3.06 -13.88 1.20
CA ASP A 189 -4.04 -12.89 0.76
C ASP A 189 -5.41 -13.55 0.62
N ALA A 190 -6.44 -12.73 0.60
CA ALA A 190 -7.82 -13.11 0.37
C ALA A 190 -8.25 -12.75 -1.05
N HIS A 191 -7.37 -12.94 -2.03
CA HIS A 191 -7.77 -12.87 -3.43
C HIS A 191 -8.68 -14.08 -3.69
N HIS A 192 -9.93 -13.84 -4.14
CA HIS A 192 -10.93 -14.87 -4.42
C HIS A 192 -11.48 -15.60 -3.17
N LEU A 193 -11.96 -14.85 -2.18
CA LEU A 193 -12.73 -15.48 -1.11
C LEU A 193 -13.93 -16.26 -1.68
N PRO A 194 -14.23 -17.46 -1.13
CA PRO A 194 -15.47 -18.15 -1.42
C PRO A 194 -16.67 -17.21 -1.30
N ALA A 195 -17.64 -17.32 -2.21
CA ALA A 195 -18.80 -16.43 -2.25
C ALA A 195 -19.54 -16.35 -0.91
N VAL A 196 -19.51 -17.44 -0.14
CA VAL A 196 -20.09 -17.53 1.21
C VAL A 196 -19.45 -16.58 2.23
N LEU A 197 -18.20 -16.15 2.02
CA LEU A 197 -17.45 -15.23 2.89
C LEU A 197 -17.46 -13.77 2.37
N LEU A 198 -17.96 -13.54 1.15
CA LEU A 198 -18.10 -12.21 0.56
C LEU A 198 -19.32 -11.45 1.11
N GLY A 199 -20.28 -12.13 1.74
CA GLY A 199 -21.47 -11.49 2.32
C GLY A 199 -21.26 -11.01 3.76
N HIS A 200 -22.06 -10.01 4.17
CA HIS A 200 -22.07 -9.51 5.55
C HIS A 200 -22.56 -10.58 6.54
N VAL A 201 -23.43 -11.49 6.09
CA VAL A 201 -23.82 -12.68 6.84
C VAL A 201 -23.12 -13.86 6.18
N PRO A 202 -22.03 -14.39 6.78
CA PRO A 202 -21.39 -15.57 6.22
C PRO A 202 -22.39 -16.72 6.26
N GLY A 203 -22.56 -17.42 5.13
CA GLY A 203 -23.32 -18.66 5.12
C GLY A 203 -22.56 -19.76 5.87
N ASN A 204 -23.18 -20.94 5.99
CA ASN A 204 -22.51 -22.08 6.62
C ASN A 204 -21.23 -22.42 5.82
N PRO A 205 -20.09 -22.60 6.51
CA PRO A 205 -18.86 -23.00 5.84
C PRO A 205 -19.08 -24.34 5.14
N ASP A 206 -18.59 -24.47 3.91
CA ASP A 206 -18.51 -25.75 3.22
C ASP A 206 -17.31 -26.57 3.71
N ASP A 207 -17.16 -27.79 3.19
CA ASP A 207 -16.05 -28.69 3.54
C ASP A 207 -14.66 -28.17 3.11
N SER A 208 -14.59 -27.07 2.35
CA SER A 208 -13.34 -26.45 1.92
C SER A 208 -12.78 -25.44 2.94
N ILE A 209 -13.58 -25.04 3.93
CA ILE A 209 -13.20 -24.04 4.94
C ILE A 209 -12.61 -24.73 6.17
N TRP A 210 -11.36 -24.37 6.48
CA TRP A 210 -10.68 -24.86 7.66
C TRP A 210 -10.95 -23.92 8.84
N SER A 211 -11.40 -24.50 9.95
CA SER A 211 -11.63 -23.77 11.19
C SER A 211 -10.56 -24.13 12.22
N ILE A 212 -9.97 -23.11 12.84
CA ILE A 212 -8.97 -23.27 13.88
C ILE A 212 -9.24 -22.33 15.06
N THR A 213 -9.11 -22.86 16.27
CA THR A 213 -9.19 -22.07 17.50
C THR A 213 -7.80 -21.53 17.83
N ILE A 214 -7.69 -20.21 17.93
CA ILE A 214 -6.42 -19.52 18.16
C ILE A 214 -6.56 -18.63 19.39
N THR A 215 -5.59 -18.72 20.31
CA THR A 215 -5.56 -17.91 21.53
C THR A 215 -4.45 -16.86 21.53
N SER A 216 -3.52 -16.91 20.58
CA SER A 216 -2.41 -15.96 20.44
C SER A 216 -1.99 -15.74 18.98
N LEU A 217 -1.40 -14.58 18.68
CA LEU A 217 -0.83 -14.28 17.36
C LEU A 217 0.27 -15.28 16.95
N SER A 218 1.01 -15.82 17.91
CA SER A 218 2.03 -16.85 17.63
C SER A 218 1.40 -18.17 17.19
N MET A 219 0.25 -18.54 17.76
CA MET A 219 -0.51 -19.73 17.32
C MET A 219 -1.09 -19.52 15.93
N LEU A 220 -1.63 -18.32 15.63
CA LEU A 220 -2.10 -17.98 14.29
C LEU A 220 -0.99 -18.14 13.26
N GLU A 221 0.17 -17.53 13.52
CA GLU A 221 1.33 -17.62 12.64
C GLU A 221 1.77 -19.07 12.42
N THR A 222 1.92 -19.85 13.50
CA THR A 222 2.33 -21.26 13.41
C THR A 222 1.35 -22.06 12.55
N ALA A 223 0.05 -21.88 12.78
CA ALA A 223 -0.99 -22.52 12.00
C ALA A 223 -0.96 -22.13 10.52
N LEU A 224 -0.77 -20.84 10.21
CA LEU A 224 -0.66 -20.37 8.83
C LEU A 224 0.55 -20.99 8.11
N LEU A 225 1.68 -21.15 8.81
CA LEU A 225 2.88 -21.79 8.28
C LEU A 225 2.72 -23.31 8.14
N ASP A 226 1.99 -23.96 9.05
CA ASP A 226 1.65 -25.38 8.95
C ASP A 226 0.74 -25.67 7.75
N ILE A 227 -0.27 -24.81 7.52
CA ILE A 227 -1.17 -24.90 6.37
C ILE A 227 -0.42 -24.67 5.07
N ASP A 228 0.53 -23.73 5.07
CA ASP A 228 1.34 -23.45 3.88
C ASP A 228 2.27 -24.64 3.55
N GLY A 229 2.97 -25.19 4.54
CA GLY A 229 3.79 -26.39 4.40
C GLY A 229 5.16 -26.17 3.74
N TRP A 230 5.47 -24.96 3.25
CA TRP A 230 6.75 -24.65 2.59
C TRP A 230 7.93 -24.60 3.58
N ILE A 231 7.67 -24.36 4.86
CA ILE A 231 8.70 -24.22 5.89
C ILE A 231 8.46 -25.22 7.02
N GLU A 232 9.36 -26.20 7.10
CA GLU A 232 9.43 -27.17 8.19
C GLU A 232 9.55 -26.47 9.55
N GLN A 233 8.85 -27.00 10.56
CA GLN A 233 8.80 -26.40 11.90
C GLN A 233 10.18 -26.11 12.50
N GLY A 234 11.16 -27.00 12.30
CA GLY A 234 12.54 -26.82 12.78
C GLY A 234 13.38 -25.80 12.01
N LYS A 235 12.93 -25.39 10.81
CA LYS A 235 13.57 -24.36 9.98
C LYS A 235 12.91 -22.99 10.09
N ARG A 236 11.83 -22.88 10.86
CA ARG A 236 11.17 -21.60 11.13
C ARG A 236 12.12 -20.74 11.96
N PRO A 237 12.52 -19.55 11.48
CA PRO A 237 13.41 -18.68 12.23
C PRO A 237 12.74 -18.28 13.55
N ASN A 238 13.35 -18.68 14.66
CA ASN A 238 12.86 -18.37 16.01
C ASN A 238 12.99 -16.87 16.38
N GLY A 239 13.62 -16.06 15.52
CA GLY A 239 13.75 -14.62 15.69
C GLY A 239 13.99 -13.94 14.34
N ASN A 240 13.36 -12.78 14.13
CA ASN A 240 13.46 -11.93 12.94
C ASN A 240 12.86 -12.47 11.65
N ALA A 241 11.54 -12.33 11.54
CA ALA A 241 10.89 -12.21 10.25
C ALA A 241 10.07 -10.92 10.26
N TRP A 242 10.24 -10.09 9.22
CA TRP A 242 9.35 -8.96 8.98
C TRP A 242 7.99 -9.54 8.67
N LYS A 243 7.04 -9.37 9.60
CA LYS A 243 5.66 -9.82 9.42
C LYS A 243 4.71 -8.66 9.52
N SER A 244 3.66 -8.71 8.72
CA SER A 244 2.60 -7.72 8.72
C SER A 244 1.24 -8.41 8.68
N PHE A 245 0.33 -7.93 9.51
CA PHE A 245 -1.08 -8.28 9.47
C PHE A 245 -1.86 -7.08 8.99
N THR A 246 -2.61 -7.22 7.90
CA THR A 246 -3.50 -6.15 7.41
C THR A 246 -4.94 -6.52 7.73
N LEU A 247 -5.61 -5.66 8.47
CA LEU A 247 -7.01 -5.83 8.85
C LEU A 247 -7.92 -5.18 7.80
N TRP A 248 -8.93 -5.92 7.39
CA TRP A 248 -9.97 -5.50 6.45
C TRP A 248 -11.33 -5.66 7.10
N GLN A 249 -12.08 -4.57 7.17
CA GLN A 249 -13.37 -4.50 7.85
C GLN A 249 -14.47 -4.05 6.90
N TRP A 250 -15.70 -4.42 7.22
CA TRP A 250 -16.87 -3.90 6.51
C TRP A 250 -17.03 -2.41 6.80
N LYS A 251 -17.37 -1.65 5.77
CA LYS A 251 -17.72 -0.25 5.94
C LYS A 251 -19.12 -0.16 6.58
N ASP A 252 -19.25 0.59 7.66
CA ASP A 252 -20.53 0.82 8.37
C ASP A 252 -21.61 1.55 7.53
N SER A 253 -21.28 1.95 6.31
CA SER A 253 -22.25 2.62 5.44
C SER A 253 -23.32 1.62 4.98
N ASN A 254 -24.57 1.93 5.30
CA ASN A 254 -25.82 1.27 4.88
C ASN A 254 -26.02 1.12 3.35
N GLU A 255 -25.02 1.47 2.55
CA GLU A 255 -25.01 1.24 1.11
C GLU A 255 -24.57 -0.20 0.87
N GLU A 256 -25.53 -1.13 0.91
CA GLU A 256 -25.43 -2.50 0.38
C GLU A 256 -25.23 -2.52 -1.15
N LEU A 257 -24.54 -1.53 -1.72
CA LEU A 257 -24.05 -1.67 -3.06
C LEU A 257 -22.92 -2.69 -2.98
N ILE A 258 -23.25 -3.94 -3.29
CA ILE A 258 -22.37 -5.09 -3.41
C ILE A 258 -21.18 -4.65 -4.28
N SER A 259 -20.13 -4.14 -3.65
CA SER A 259 -18.89 -3.90 -4.38
C SER A 259 -18.42 -5.30 -4.76
N LEU A 260 -18.43 -5.60 -6.06
CA LEU A 260 -17.90 -6.83 -6.67
C LEU A 260 -16.39 -6.95 -6.52
N ASN A 261 -15.80 -6.32 -5.49
CA ASN A 261 -14.40 -6.49 -5.20
C ASN A 261 -14.18 -7.90 -4.63
N GLU A 262 -12.98 -8.43 -4.83
CA GLU A 262 -12.59 -9.79 -4.43
C GLU A 262 -12.69 -10.05 -2.92
N ARG A 263 -12.97 -9.00 -2.13
CA ARG A 263 -13.00 -9.02 -0.66
C ARG A 263 -14.38 -8.72 -0.06
N GLY A 264 -15.40 -8.57 -0.91
CA GLY A 264 -16.79 -8.35 -0.54
C GLY A 264 -16.97 -7.09 0.32
N GLY A 265 -16.86 -5.89 -0.26
CA GLY A 265 -17.21 -4.64 0.44
C GLY A 265 -16.26 -4.17 1.54
N ARG A 266 -15.30 -5.00 1.95
CA ARG A 266 -14.36 -4.65 3.01
C ARG A 266 -13.32 -3.62 2.53
N GLU A 267 -12.95 -2.72 3.43
CA GLU A 267 -11.85 -1.76 3.25
C GLU A 267 -10.70 -2.02 4.21
N SER A 268 -9.49 -1.62 3.82
CA SER A 268 -8.30 -1.75 4.66
C SER A 268 -8.39 -0.80 5.86
N HIS A 269 -8.52 -1.34 7.06
CA HIS A 269 -8.59 -0.56 8.30
C HIS A 269 -7.20 -0.24 8.88
N GLY A 270 -6.18 -1.03 8.53
CA GLY A 270 -4.81 -0.76 8.95
C GLY A 270 -3.88 -1.95 8.78
N THR A 271 -2.58 -1.70 8.88
CA THR A 271 -1.55 -2.76 8.86
C THR A 271 -0.71 -2.70 10.13
N LEU A 272 -0.74 -3.79 10.90
CA LEU A 272 0.13 -4.00 12.04
C LEU A 272 1.45 -4.60 11.54
N PHE A 273 2.52 -3.82 11.63
CA PHE A 273 3.88 -4.30 11.38
C PHE A 273 4.50 -4.81 12.68
N TYR A 274 5.00 -6.04 12.64
CA TYR A 274 5.73 -6.61 13.74
C TYR A 274 7.21 -6.69 13.36
N ILE A 275 7.96 -5.67 13.78
CA ILE A 275 9.40 -5.61 13.58
C ILE A 275 10.05 -6.11 14.88
N ARG A 276 10.57 -7.36 14.87
CA ARG A 276 11.54 -7.77 15.90
C ARG A 276 12.90 -7.18 15.54
N GLY A 277 13.66 -6.78 16.57
CA GLY A 277 14.90 -6.01 16.44
C GLY A 277 15.81 -6.54 15.35
N CYS A 278 15.92 -5.79 14.25
CA CYS A 278 16.75 -6.11 13.09
C CYS A 278 18.23 -5.79 13.29
N PHE A 279 18.64 -5.42 14.50
CA PHE A 279 20.01 -5.04 14.83
C PHE A 279 20.57 -5.97 15.90
N TYR A 280 20.92 -7.19 15.49
CA TYR A 280 22.06 -7.87 16.10
C TYR A 280 23.22 -7.63 15.15
N TYR A 281 24.08 -6.66 15.49
CA TYR A 281 25.45 -6.74 15.02
C TYR A 281 26.08 -7.89 15.80
N ASP A 282 26.50 -8.93 15.10
CA ASP A 282 27.39 -9.94 15.65
C ASP A 282 28.63 -9.21 16.21
N GLN A 283 28.86 -9.35 17.52
CA GLN A 283 30.14 -9.11 18.17
C GLN A 283 30.91 -10.42 18.24
#